data_AF-A0A3D0NY53-F1
#
_entry.id   AF-A0A3D0NY53-F1
#
_cell.length_a   1.000
_cell.length_b   1.000
_cell.length_c   1.000
_cell.angle_alpha   90.00
_cell.angle_beta   90.00
_cell.angle_gamma   90.00
#
_symmetry.space_group_name_H-M   'P 1'
#
loop_
_entity.id
_entity.type
_entity.pdbx_description
1 polymer ?
#
loop_
_entity_poly.entity_id
_entity_poly.type
_entity_poly.pdbx_seq_one_letter_code
_entity_poly.pdbx_strand_id
1 'polypeptide(L)'
;MVKHPAMEPDKPTTGLLFITKFETNEPFKSANAKIEVESANGTVFNATVAAGEQAGTYSVTFPAMPTGVYKMRANVSHDGETDIATFSGIEVKPPTLTAEGETSWFTQLVIGVVFLLVIILLFGLVYFVWRFAAGPGVNEEALSA
;
A
#
# COMPACT_ATOMS: atom_id res chain seq x y z
N MET A 1 15.33 -11.68 12.29
CA MET A 1 14.48 -11.26 11.15
C MET A 1 14.54 -9.74 11.02
N VAL A 2 14.72 -9.21 9.81
CA VAL A 2 14.62 -7.76 9.54
C VAL A 2 13.33 -7.48 8.78
N LYS A 3 12.54 -6.50 9.22
CA LYS A 3 11.37 -5.97 8.54
C LYS A 3 11.61 -4.51 8.22
N HIS A 4 11.36 -4.09 6.99
CA HIS A 4 11.44 -2.69 6.60
C HIS A 4 10.33 -2.39 5.57
N PRO A 5 9.84 -1.14 5.49
CA PRO A 5 9.01 -0.72 4.38
C PRO A 5 9.81 -0.72 3.07
N ALA A 6 9.15 -0.53 1.93
CA ALA A 6 9.86 -0.35 0.67
C ALA A 6 10.87 0.80 0.79
N MET A 7 12.12 0.54 0.39
CA MET A 7 13.18 1.55 0.46
C MET A 7 13.10 2.46 -0.75
N GLU A 8 12.85 3.75 -0.50
CA GLU A 8 12.88 4.77 -1.54
C GLU A 8 14.31 5.27 -1.77
N PRO A 9 14.64 5.67 -3.01
CA PRO A 9 15.96 6.22 -3.32
C PRO A 9 16.20 7.52 -2.56
N ASP A 10 17.45 7.70 -2.13
CA ASP A 10 17.98 8.94 -1.55
C ASP A 10 17.26 9.40 -0.27
N LYS A 11 16.51 8.50 0.37
CA LYS A 11 15.83 8.74 1.65
C LYS A 11 16.25 7.72 2.70
N PRO A 12 16.50 8.16 3.95
CA PRO A 12 16.70 7.22 5.03
C PRO A 12 15.42 6.42 5.26
N THR A 13 15.58 5.13 5.57
CA THR A 13 14.45 4.23 5.83
C THR A 13 14.61 3.60 7.20
N THR A 14 13.54 3.60 7.99
CA THR A 14 13.53 2.93 9.30
C THR A 14 12.85 1.57 9.19
N GLY A 15 13.50 0.54 9.71
CA GLY A 15 12.98 -0.81 9.85
C GLY A 15 13.09 -1.32 11.29
N LEU A 16 12.68 -2.57 11.48
CA LEU A 16 12.73 -3.30 12.73
C LEU A 16 13.56 -4.56 12.54
N LEU A 17 14.45 -4.83 13.50
CA LEU A 17 15.20 -6.07 13.63
C LEU A 17 14.69 -6.81 14.86
N PHE A 18 14.38 -8.09 14.67
CA PHE A 18 13.99 -9.01 15.71
C PHE A 18 15.06 -10.09 15.88
N ILE A 19 15.57 -10.23 17.10
CA ILE A 19 16.62 -11.18 17.47
C ILE A 19 16.07 -12.12 18.54
N THR A 20 15.91 -13.39 18.17
CA THR A 20 15.40 -14.46 19.04
C THR A 20 16.36 -15.63 19.06
N LYS A 21 16.31 -16.41 20.14
CA LYS A 21 16.99 -17.70 20.24
C LYS A 21 16.31 -18.69 19.30
N PHE A 22 17.09 -19.40 18.50
CA PHE A 22 16.54 -20.37 17.54
C PHE A 22 15.78 -21.51 18.24
N GLU A 23 16.34 -22.05 19.33
CA GLU A 23 15.79 -23.22 20.02
C GLU A 23 14.49 -22.92 20.79
N THR A 24 14.43 -21.77 21.45
CA THR A 24 13.32 -21.44 22.37
C THR A 24 12.37 -20.37 21.83
N ASN A 25 12.74 -19.70 20.74
CA ASN A 25 12.06 -18.52 20.20
C ASN A 25 11.90 -17.37 21.20
N GLU A 26 12.67 -17.37 22.29
CA GLU A 26 12.69 -16.29 23.27
C GLU A 26 13.54 -15.12 22.74
N PRO A 27 13.16 -13.86 23.03
CA PRO A 27 13.96 -12.71 22.65
C PRO A 27 15.31 -12.68 23.38
N PHE A 28 16.36 -12.25 22.68
CA PHE A 28 17.62 -11.93 23.36
C PHE A 28 17.45 -10.69 24.24
N LYS A 29 17.83 -10.79 25.52
CA LYS A 29 17.76 -9.67 26.48
C LYS A 29 18.79 -8.59 26.18
N SER A 30 19.95 -8.99 25.68
CA SER A 30 21.04 -8.11 25.27
C SER A 30 21.79 -8.77 24.12
N ALA A 31 21.69 -8.15 22.94
CA ALA A 31 22.49 -8.47 21.77
C ALA A 31 22.94 -7.16 21.12
N ASN A 32 24.17 -7.15 20.59
CA ASN A 32 24.70 -6.04 19.82
C ASN A 32 24.60 -6.40 18.35
N ALA A 33 23.91 -5.58 17.56
CA ALA A 33 23.73 -5.83 16.14
C ALA A 33 24.37 -4.72 15.31
N LYS A 34 25.13 -5.13 14.29
CA LYS A 34 25.69 -4.26 13.25
C LYS A 34 25.11 -4.68 11.91
N ILE A 35 24.57 -3.71 11.17
CA ILE A 35 23.99 -3.95 9.85
C ILE A 35 24.78 -3.17 8.80
N GLU A 36 25.25 -3.89 7.79
CA GLU A 36 25.99 -3.37 6.65
C GLU A 36 25.20 -3.69 5.38
N VAL A 37 25.05 -2.71 4.49
CA VAL A 37 24.36 -2.87 3.21
C VAL A 37 25.35 -2.56 2.09
N GLU A 38 25.58 -3.51 1.21
CA GLU A 38 26.57 -3.43 0.14
C GLU A 38 25.90 -3.34 -1.22
N SER A 39 26.31 -2.37 -2.03
CA SER A 39 25.87 -2.23 -3.42
C SER A 39 26.57 -3.23 -4.33
N ALA A 40 26.03 -3.46 -5.53
CA ALA A 40 26.71 -4.27 -6.55
C ALA A 40 28.13 -3.75 -6.92
N ASN A 41 28.41 -2.46 -6.69
CA ASN A 41 29.71 -1.85 -6.95
C ASN A 41 30.67 -1.95 -5.75
N GLY A 42 30.28 -2.65 -4.68
CA GLY A 42 31.10 -2.82 -3.46
C GLY A 42 31.05 -1.64 -2.49
N THR A 43 30.17 -0.66 -2.71
CA THR A 43 29.98 0.45 -1.76
C THR A 43 29.22 -0.05 -0.54
N VAL A 44 29.78 0.15 0.66
CA VAL A 44 29.18 -0.27 1.93
C VAL A 44 28.53 0.90 2.64
N PHE A 45 27.27 0.72 3.02
CA PHE A 45 26.44 1.62 3.80
C PHE A 45 26.21 1.01 5.18
N ASN A 46 26.57 1.73 6.24
CA ASN A 46 26.33 1.27 7.61
C ASN A 46 24.95 1.77 8.07
N ALA A 47 24.11 0.86 8.54
CA ALA A 47 22.86 1.21 9.19
C ALA A 47 23.09 1.43 10.70
N THR A 48 22.34 2.36 11.27
CA THR A 48 22.34 2.60 12.72
C THR A 48 21.35 1.65 13.38
N VAL A 49 21.76 0.97 14.43
CA VAL A 49 20.88 0.08 15.21
C VAL A 49 20.72 0.64 16.61
N ALA A 50 19.48 0.79 17.06
CA ALA A 50 19.12 1.21 18.41
C ALA A 50 18.26 0.14 19.08
N ALA A 51 18.47 -0.08 20.38
CA ALA A 51 17.61 -0.96 21.15
C ALA A 51 16.18 -0.40 21.21
N GLY A 52 15.18 -1.25 20.99
CA GLY A 52 13.78 -0.91 21.16
C GLY A 52 13.34 -1.03 22.62
N GLU A 53 12.06 -0.71 22.88
CA GLU A 53 11.47 -0.80 24.23
C GLU A 53 11.31 -2.25 24.71
N GLN A 54 11.19 -3.20 23.78
CA GLN A 54 11.00 -4.62 24.07
C GLN A 54 12.30 -5.40 23.85
N ALA A 55 12.56 -6.36 24.73
CA ALA A 55 13.68 -7.30 24.56
C ALA A 55 13.59 -7.98 23.19
N GLY A 56 14.74 -8.13 22.53
CA GLY A 56 14.84 -8.73 21.20
C GLY A 56 14.37 -7.84 20.04
N THR A 57 13.82 -6.64 20.31
CA THR A 57 13.39 -5.70 19.26
C THR A 57 14.39 -4.54 19.15
N TYR A 58 14.77 -4.24 17.92
CA TYR A 58 15.74 -3.19 17.60
C TYR A 58 15.22 -2.33 16.46
N SER A 59 15.38 -1.01 16.58
CA SER A 59 15.13 -0.08 15.49
C SER A 59 16.36 0.02 14.61
N VAL A 60 16.19 -0.09 13.30
CA VAL A 60 17.28 -0.04 12.32
C VAL A 60 17.02 1.13 11.38
N THR A 61 17.95 2.07 11.33
CA THR A 61 17.89 3.20 10.39
C THR A 61 18.90 2.97 9.27
N PHE A 62 18.38 2.68 8.08
CA PHE A 62 19.15 2.60 6.85
C PHE A 62 19.43 4.02 6.33
N PRO A 63 20.66 4.34 5.90
CA PRO A 63 20.98 5.64 5.34
C PRO A 63 20.29 5.84 3.98
N ALA A 64 20.33 7.07 3.48
CA ALA A 64 19.93 7.37 2.11
C ALA A 64 20.81 6.59 1.13
N MET A 65 20.19 5.74 0.33
CA MET A 65 20.86 4.89 -0.65
C MET A 65 20.30 5.19 -2.06
N PRO A 66 21.14 5.20 -3.10
CA PRO A 66 20.67 5.32 -4.47
C PRO A 66 19.75 4.17 -4.90
N THR A 67 19.11 4.32 -6.05
CA THR A 67 18.37 3.21 -6.68
C THR A 67 19.33 2.06 -6.99
N GLY A 68 18.95 0.83 -6.64
CA GLY A 68 19.77 -0.34 -6.91
C GLY A 68 19.35 -1.59 -6.16
N VAL A 69 20.12 -2.66 -6.39
CA VAL A 69 19.99 -3.93 -5.68
C VAL A 69 21.18 -4.11 -4.75
N TYR A 70 20.89 -4.48 -3.51
CA TYR A 70 21.85 -4.53 -2.42
C TYR A 70 21.90 -5.89 -1.72
N LYS A 71 23.03 -6.15 -1.07
CA LYS A 71 23.24 -7.25 -0.13
C LYS A 71 23.36 -6.70 1.27
N MET A 72 22.53 -7.16 2.20
CA MET A 72 22.61 -6.80 3.61
C MET A 72 23.29 -7.91 4.41
N ARG A 73 24.21 -7.52 5.28
CA ARG A 73 24.89 -8.37 6.25
C ARG A 73 24.56 -7.87 7.64
N ALA A 74 23.95 -8.73 8.44
CA ALA A 74 23.67 -8.48 9.85
C ALA A 74 24.62 -9.33 10.69
N ASN A 75 25.50 -8.67 11.45
CA ASN A 75 26.35 -9.30 12.45
C ASN A 75 25.72 -9.08 13.82
N VAL A 76 25.38 -10.16 14.51
CA VAL A 76 24.73 -10.12 15.81
C VAL A 76 25.64 -10.79 16.82
N SER A 77 26.13 -10.03 17.79
CA SER A 77 26.93 -10.54 18.90
C SER A 77 26.07 -10.68 20.16
N HIS A 78 26.06 -11.88 20.74
CA HIS A 78 25.36 -12.22 21.98
C HIS A 78 26.21 -13.23 22.77
N ASP A 79 26.20 -13.16 24.10
CA ASP A 79 26.87 -14.12 24.99
C ASP A 79 28.35 -14.49 24.63
N GLY A 80 29.07 -13.58 23.95
CA GLY A 80 30.45 -13.79 23.49
C GLY A 80 30.59 -14.47 22.12
N GLU A 81 29.49 -14.87 21.50
CA GLU A 81 29.42 -15.43 20.15
C GLU A 81 28.98 -14.35 19.14
N THR A 82 29.23 -14.57 17.85
CA THR A 82 28.77 -13.68 16.78
C THR A 82 28.19 -14.49 15.64
N ASP A 83 26.91 -14.25 15.37
CA ASP A 83 26.18 -14.81 14.25
C ASP A 83 26.15 -13.83 13.08
N ILE A 84 26.25 -14.37 11.86
CA ILE A 84 26.21 -13.59 10.63
C ILE A 84 25.04 -14.07 9.77
N ALA A 85 24.14 -13.15 9.43
CA ALA A 85 23.06 -13.39 8.48
C ALA A 85 23.23 -12.51 7.25
N THR A 86 23.13 -13.11 6.06
CA THR A 86 23.22 -12.40 4.78
C THR A 86 21.90 -12.48 4.02
N PHE A 87 21.41 -11.33 3.58
CA PHE A 87 20.20 -11.17 2.77
C PHE A 87 20.60 -10.52 1.45
N SER A 88 20.23 -11.12 0.32
CA SER A 88 20.51 -10.57 -1.01
C SER A 88 19.21 -10.16 -1.70
N GLY A 89 19.29 -9.23 -2.65
CA GLY A 89 18.13 -8.82 -3.45
C GLY A 89 17.29 -7.71 -2.83
N ILE A 90 17.88 -6.88 -1.95
CA ILE A 90 17.17 -5.73 -1.39
C ILE A 90 17.11 -4.65 -2.46
N GLU A 91 15.91 -4.35 -2.92
CA GLU A 91 15.66 -3.32 -3.93
C GLU A 91 15.39 -1.98 -3.28
N VAL A 92 16.19 -0.98 -3.65
CA VAL A 92 15.87 0.44 -3.44
C VAL A 92 15.33 0.95 -4.76
N LYS A 93 14.04 1.31 -4.80
CA LYS A 93 13.38 1.77 -6.02
C LYS A 93 12.34 2.85 -5.71
N PRO A 94 12.07 3.76 -6.65
CA PRO A 94 11.01 4.74 -6.50
C PRO A 94 9.68 4.06 -6.15
N PRO A 95 8.81 4.73 -5.37
CA PRO A 95 7.49 4.19 -5.10
C PRO A 95 6.79 3.89 -6.43
N THR A 96 6.16 2.74 -6.52
CA THR A 96 5.31 2.42 -7.66
C THR A 96 4.16 3.41 -7.61
N LEU A 97 4.12 4.36 -8.54
CA LEU A 97 2.94 5.20 -8.75
C LEU A 97 1.85 4.26 -9.25
N THR A 98 1.09 3.71 -8.31
CA THR A 98 -0.21 3.14 -8.63
C THR A 98 -1.02 4.33 -9.10
N ALA A 99 -1.24 4.45 -10.41
CA ALA A 99 -2.24 5.36 -10.90
C ALA A 99 -3.55 4.93 -10.23
N GLU A 100 -3.94 5.64 -9.16
CA GLU A 100 -5.28 5.56 -8.63
C GLU A 100 -6.18 5.72 -9.83
N GLY A 101 -7.03 4.71 -10.08
CA GLY A 101 -7.78 4.59 -11.32
C GLY A 101 -8.47 5.90 -11.66
N GLU A 102 -7.81 6.70 -12.49
CA GLU A 102 -8.40 7.86 -13.13
C GLU A 102 -9.51 7.26 -13.95
N THR A 103 -10.74 7.37 -13.44
CA THR A 103 -11.92 7.02 -14.21
C THR A 103 -11.81 7.91 -15.42
N SER A 104 -11.43 7.31 -16.57
CA SER A 104 -11.07 8.05 -17.77
C SER A 104 -12.13 9.11 -18.01
N TRP A 105 -11.71 10.36 -18.24
CA TRP A 105 -12.62 11.47 -18.51
C TRP A 105 -13.63 11.12 -19.62
N PHE A 106 -13.25 10.22 -20.54
CA PHE A 106 -14.11 9.64 -21.55
C PHE A 106 -15.24 8.78 -20.94
N THR A 107 -14.93 7.90 -19.99
CA THR A 107 -15.90 7.12 -19.23
C THR A 107 -16.86 8.03 -18.47
N GLN A 108 -16.37 9.10 -17.83
CA GLN A 108 -17.22 10.06 -17.13
C GLN A 108 -18.15 10.82 -18.08
N LEU A 109 -17.65 11.21 -19.26
CA LEU A 109 -18.45 11.86 -20.30
C LEU A 109 -19.54 10.92 -20.83
N VAL A 110 -19.19 9.67 -21.13
CA VAL A 110 -20.15 8.66 -21.62
C VAL A 110 -21.23 8.41 -20.58
N ILE A 111 -20.88 8.25 -19.30
CA ILE A 111 -21.85 8.10 -18.21
C ILE A 111 -22.79 9.31 -18.16
N GLY A 112 -22.24 10.53 -18.23
CA GLY A 112 -23.04 11.76 -18.25
C GLY A 112 -24.04 11.81 -19.40
N VAL A 113 -23.61 11.45 -20.61
CA VAL A 113 -24.47 11.41 -21.81
C VAL A 113 -25.57 10.37 -21.68
N VAL A 114 -25.25 9.15 -21.22
CA VAL A 114 -26.24 8.09 -21.00
C VAL A 114 -27.26 8.52 -19.96
N PHE A 115 -26.81 9.14 -18.86
CA PHE A 115 -27.71 9.61 -17.81
C PHE A 115 -28.66 10.71 -18.31
N LEU A 116 -28.15 11.64 -19.12
CA LEU A 116 -28.97 12.69 -19.74
C LEU A 116 -30.02 12.11 -20.70
N LEU A 117 -29.64 11.12 -21.52
CA LEU A 117 -30.58 10.43 -22.43
C LEU A 117 -31.70 9.74 -21.67
N VAL A 118 -31.39 9.05 -20.57
CA VAL A 118 -32.40 8.40 -19.72
C VAL A 118 -33.37 9.43 -19.14
N ILE A 119 -32.87 10.57 -18.64
CA ILE A 119 -33.72 11.66 -18.13
C ILE A 119 -34.67 12.19 -19.22
N ILE A 120 -34.16 12.44 -20.44
CA ILE A 120 -34.99 12.92 -21.56
C ILE A 120 -36.08 11.91 -21.90
N LEU A 121 -35.76 10.62 -21.94
CA LEU A 121 -36.75 9.57 -22.22
C LEU A 121 -37.82 9.49 -21.13
N LEU A 122 -37.44 9.62 -19.86
CA LEU A 122 -38.40 9.65 -18.75
C LEU A 122 -39.34 10.86 -18.85
N PHE A 123 -38.82 12.07 -19.08
CA PHE A 123 -39.66 13.26 -19.28
C PHE A 123 -40.55 13.13 -20.51
N GLY A 124 -40.03 12.60 -21.61
CA GLY A 124 -40.81 12.32 -22.82
C GLY A 124 -41.96 11.34 -22.54
N LEU A 125 -41.71 10.29 -21.76
CA LEU A 125 -42.73 9.32 -21.38
C LEU A 125 -43.79 9.94 -20.45
N VAL A 126 -43.38 10.71 -19.43
CA VAL A 126 -44.32 11.43 -18.56
C VAL A 126 -45.19 12.39 -19.37
N TYR A 127 -44.58 13.17 -20.25
CA TYR A 127 -45.31 14.07 -21.15
C TYR A 127 -46.28 13.31 -22.05
N PHE A 128 -45.85 12.19 -22.65
CA PHE A 128 -46.68 11.36 -23.50
C PHE A 128 -47.90 10.80 -22.74
N VAL A 129 -47.70 10.26 -21.54
CA VAL A 129 -48.79 9.78 -20.68
C VAL A 129 -49.74 10.93 -20.34
N TRP A 130 -49.22 12.09 -19.90
CA TRP A 130 -50.06 13.23 -19.55
C TRP A 130 -50.86 13.77 -20.74
N ARG A 131 -50.26 13.77 -21.94
CA ARG A 131 -50.85 14.33 -23.15
C ARG A 131 -51.83 13.40 -23.86
N PHE A 132 -51.64 12.08 -23.75
CA PHE A 132 -52.38 11.07 -24.52
C PHE A 132 -53.14 10.04 -23.68
N ALA A 133 -52.79 9.82 -22.41
CA ALA A 133 -53.55 8.93 -21.51
C ALA A 133 -54.71 9.64 -20.79
N ALA A 134 -54.73 10.98 -20.78
CA ALA A 134 -55.90 11.76 -20.37
C ALA A 134 -56.94 11.85 -21.51
N GLY A 135 -57.54 10.71 -21.86
CA GLY A 135 -58.79 10.60 -22.64
C GLY A 135 -59.98 10.35 -21.71
N PRO A 136 -61.22 10.63 -22.14
CA PRO A 136 -62.29 11.20 -21.32
C PRO A 136 -62.68 10.34 -20.13
N GLY A 137 -63.07 11.01 -19.04
CA GLY A 137 -63.53 10.40 -17.80
C GLY A 137 -64.51 9.27 -18.06
N VAL A 138 -64.37 8.20 -17.28
CA VAL A 138 -65.38 7.15 -17.16
C VAL A 138 -66.68 7.85 -16.76
N ASN A 139 -67.59 8.00 -17.73
CA ASN A 139 -68.84 8.70 -17.56
C ASN A 139 -69.68 8.02 -16.47
N GLU A 140 -70.38 8.84 -15.73
CA GLU A 140 -71.24 8.58 -14.58
C GLU A 140 -72.48 7.70 -14.88
N GLU A 141 -72.35 6.58 -15.60
CA GLU A 141 -73.49 5.68 -15.93
C GLU A 141 -73.64 4.47 -15.00
N ALA A 142 -72.94 4.45 -13.85
CA ALA A 142 -73.14 3.43 -12.81
C ALA A 142 -73.96 3.92 -11.60
N LEU A 143 -74.58 5.10 -11.68
CA LEU A 143 -75.42 5.70 -10.63
C LEU A 143 -76.84 6.00 -11.15
N SER A 144 -77.51 4.99 -11.70
CA SER A 144 -78.98 4.95 -11.74
C SER A 144 -79.44 3.52 -11.50
N ALA A 145 -79.51 3.19 -10.20
CA ALA A 145 -80.44 2.22 -9.65
C ALA A 145 -81.45 2.99 -8.81
#